data_AF-A0A969DT52-F1
#
_entry.id   AF-A0A969DT52-F1
#
_cell.length_a   1.000
_cell.length_b   1.000
_cell.length_c   1.000
_cell.angle_alpha   90.00
_cell.angle_beta   90.00
_cell.angle_gamma   90.00
#
_symmetry.space_group_name_H-M   'P 1'
#
loop_
_entity.id
_entity.type
_entity.pdbx_description
1 polymer ?
#
loop_
_entity_poly.entity_id
_entity_poly.type
_entity_poly.pdbx_seq_one_letter_code
_entity_poly.pdbx_strand_id
1 'polypeptide(L)'
;MDPLDQVPIEDAVVDADEMLALLKSADPTQVMIAARAFCEIEDARAVGPLLALLGAGCPMTRVSAAYALGRNIRAGKAADGSGEDQANLDAAHGAGPQTASPETASPETASSEDVPDIVEALIAQLRLDWSGYVRKGIVWALGRSGDRRALSPLLNALKTDIAAVRLWAASALGQMPGLDFEASVKAMPPLIAAMRQDPVAVVRSNCAWSVGELCINLPSNVVYATAVDALIETLVEDEDMGVREDAKAALLNLGDPRSLQMIEALQSEGLLW
;
A
#
# COMPACT_ATOMS: atom_id res chain seq x y z
N MET A 1 -13.19 12.61 11.62
CA MET A 1 -13.46 11.44 12.48
C MET A 1 -14.09 10.38 11.62
N ASP A 2 -13.45 9.23 11.57
CA ASP A 2 -13.95 8.05 10.88
C ASP A 2 -15.13 7.48 11.71
N PRO A 3 -16.21 6.97 11.11
CA PRO A 3 -17.24 6.21 11.84
C PRO A 3 -16.69 5.05 12.69
N LEU A 4 -15.45 4.61 12.44
CA LEU A 4 -14.72 3.64 13.26
C LEU A 4 -14.30 4.16 14.64
N ASP A 5 -14.29 5.47 14.88
CA ASP A 5 -13.77 6.10 16.11
C ASP A 5 -14.76 6.11 17.30
N GLN A 6 -16.00 5.61 17.14
CA GLN A 6 -17.08 5.78 18.14
C GLN A 6 -17.41 4.55 19.00
N VAL A 7 -16.60 3.49 18.96
CA VAL A 7 -16.79 2.33 19.85
C VAL A 7 -15.50 2.11 20.65
N PRO A 8 -15.51 2.33 21.98
CA PRO A 8 -14.41 1.92 22.83
C PRO A 8 -14.30 0.40 22.74
N ILE A 9 -13.22 -0.10 22.18
CA ILE A 9 -12.87 -1.52 22.29
C ILE A 9 -12.21 -1.61 23.67
N GLU A 10 -12.92 -2.18 24.65
CA GLU A 10 -12.30 -2.57 25.93
C GLU A 10 -11.04 -3.40 25.61
N ASP A 11 -9.96 -3.19 26.36
CA ASP A 11 -8.65 -3.86 26.24
C ASP A 11 -8.71 -5.38 26.57
N ALA A 12 -9.75 -6.08 26.13
CA ALA A 12 -9.78 -7.51 26.05
C ALA A 12 -8.82 -7.92 24.92
N VAL A 13 -7.83 -8.74 25.25
CA VAL A 13 -7.00 -9.41 24.25
C VAL A 13 -7.94 -10.17 23.31
N VAL A 14 -8.06 -9.70 22.07
CA VAL A 14 -8.94 -10.32 21.08
C VAL A 14 -8.33 -11.66 20.68
N ASP A 15 -9.04 -12.76 20.97
CA ASP A 15 -8.59 -14.12 20.68
C ASP A 15 -8.75 -14.43 19.18
N ALA A 16 -7.65 -14.74 18.50
CA ALA A 16 -7.64 -15.06 17.08
C ALA A 16 -8.47 -16.32 16.74
N ASP A 17 -8.46 -17.34 17.60
CA ASP A 17 -9.23 -18.58 17.38
C ASP A 17 -10.74 -18.32 17.50
N GLU A 18 -11.14 -17.47 18.45
CA GLU A 18 -12.54 -17.02 18.56
C GLU A 18 -12.96 -16.23 17.32
N MET A 19 -12.14 -15.26 16.88
CA MET A 19 -12.46 -14.46 15.70
C MET A 19 -12.52 -15.30 14.41
N LEU A 20 -11.66 -16.32 14.27
CA LEU A 20 -11.75 -17.27 13.16
C LEU A 20 -13.08 -18.04 13.14
N ALA A 21 -13.62 -18.39 14.32
CA ALA A 21 -14.93 -19.01 14.42
C ALA A 21 -16.05 -18.03 14.02
N LEU A 22 -15.96 -16.77 14.48
CA LEU A 22 -16.95 -15.73 14.19
C LEU A 22 -16.99 -15.29 12.72
N LEU A 23 -15.88 -15.40 11.97
CA LEU A 23 -15.89 -15.18 10.51
C LEU A 23 -16.84 -16.13 9.76
N LYS A 24 -17.17 -17.28 10.36
CA LYS A 24 -18.10 -18.28 9.80
C LYS A 24 -19.51 -18.18 10.38
N SER A 25 -19.78 -17.18 11.22
CA SER A 25 -21.08 -17.00 11.85
C SER A 25 -22.18 -16.68 10.84
N ALA A 26 -23.41 -17.09 11.16
CA ALA A 26 -24.60 -16.68 10.42
C ALA A 26 -25.03 -15.24 10.75
N ASP A 27 -24.54 -14.66 11.87
CA ASP A 27 -24.84 -13.28 12.26
C ASP A 27 -23.89 -12.30 11.53
N PRO A 28 -24.40 -11.42 10.65
CA PRO A 28 -23.59 -10.43 9.95
C PRO A 28 -22.80 -9.50 10.88
N THR A 29 -23.32 -9.25 12.08
CA THR A 29 -22.66 -8.41 13.09
C THR A 29 -21.40 -9.09 13.62
N GLN A 30 -21.48 -10.38 13.95
CA GLN A 30 -20.34 -11.17 14.39
C GLN A 30 -19.29 -11.31 13.29
N VAL A 31 -19.71 -11.54 12.05
CA VAL A 31 -18.81 -11.60 10.89
C VAL A 31 -18.06 -10.26 10.70
N MET A 32 -18.77 -9.13 10.83
CA MET A 32 -18.16 -7.81 10.73
C MET A 32 -17.17 -7.54 11.87
N ILE A 33 -17.51 -7.87 13.12
CA ILE A 33 -16.62 -7.73 14.28
C ILE A 33 -15.35 -8.55 14.07
N ALA A 34 -15.50 -9.81 13.64
CA ALA A 34 -14.38 -10.68 13.36
C ALA A 34 -13.48 -10.16 12.23
N ALA A 35 -14.08 -9.73 11.12
CA ALA A 35 -13.33 -9.13 10.01
C ALA A 35 -12.57 -7.86 10.46
N ARG A 36 -13.17 -7.05 11.34
CA ARG A 36 -12.52 -5.86 11.91
C ARG A 36 -11.38 -6.22 12.85
N ALA A 37 -11.50 -7.29 13.63
CA ALA A 37 -10.41 -7.76 14.50
C ALA A 37 -9.16 -8.13 13.70
N PHE A 38 -9.32 -8.77 12.53
CA PHE A 38 -8.19 -9.08 11.64
C PHE A 38 -7.61 -7.85 10.90
N CYS A 39 -8.16 -6.64 11.09
CA CYS A 39 -7.44 -5.42 10.74
C CYS A 39 -6.27 -5.14 11.70
N GLU A 40 -6.27 -5.73 12.89
CA GLU A 40 -5.19 -5.59 13.88
C GLU A 40 -4.46 -6.92 14.17
N ILE A 41 -5.10 -8.05 13.86
CA ILE A 41 -4.53 -9.39 14.03
C ILE A 41 -4.00 -9.91 12.69
N GLU A 42 -2.74 -10.36 12.68
CA GLU A 42 -2.14 -11.08 11.55
C GLU A 42 -2.23 -12.59 11.81
N ASP A 43 -3.07 -13.28 11.04
CA ASP A 43 -3.24 -14.73 11.05
C ASP A 43 -3.56 -15.24 9.63
N ALA A 44 -2.66 -16.05 9.06
CA ALA A 44 -2.81 -16.58 7.71
C ALA A 44 -4.10 -17.42 7.53
N ARG A 45 -4.62 -18.05 8.60
CA ARG A 45 -5.86 -18.84 8.57
C ARG A 45 -7.08 -17.98 8.26
N ALA A 46 -7.00 -16.67 8.50
CA ALA A 46 -8.09 -15.74 8.21
C ALA A 46 -8.17 -15.37 6.72
N VAL A 47 -7.10 -15.57 5.92
CA VAL A 47 -7.04 -15.14 4.52
C VAL A 47 -8.20 -15.70 3.69
N GLY A 48 -8.41 -17.01 3.70
CA GLY A 48 -9.49 -17.66 2.94
C GLY A 48 -10.89 -17.10 3.30
N PRO A 49 -11.28 -17.11 4.59
CA PRO A 49 -12.53 -16.49 5.02
C PRO A 49 -12.66 -15.00 4.66
N LEU A 50 -11.60 -14.20 4.82
CA LEU A 50 -11.62 -12.77 4.49
C LEU A 50 -11.79 -12.52 2.99
N LEU A 51 -11.21 -13.36 2.13
CA LEU A 51 -11.42 -13.27 0.68
C LEU A 51 -12.89 -13.50 0.30
N ALA A 52 -13.57 -14.45 0.95
CA ALA A 52 -15.00 -14.65 0.74
C ALA A 52 -15.82 -13.42 1.13
N LEU A 53 -15.37 -12.66 2.13
CA LEU A 53 -16.05 -11.45 2.61
C LEU A 53 -15.87 -10.23 1.69
N LEU A 54 -14.98 -10.26 0.69
CA LEU A 54 -14.93 -9.23 -0.35
C LEU A 54 -16.23 -9.17 -1.17
N GLY A 55 -17.00 -10.27 -1.23
CA GLY A 55 -18.31 -10.32 -1.89
C GLY A 55 -19.50 -10.03 -0.96
N ALA A 56 -19.27 -9.69 0.32
CA ALA A 56 -20.35 -9.55 1.29
C ALA A 56 -21.35 -8.44 0.91
N GLY A 57 -22.64 -8.65 1.18
CA GLY A 57 -23.68 -7.66 0.87
C GLY A 57 -23.48 -6.33 1.63
N CYS A 58 -23.04 -6.40 2.89
CA CYS A 58 -22.76 -5.23 3.71
C CYS A 58 -21.43 -4.56 3.32
N PRO A 59 -21.42 -3.26 2.91
CA PRO A 59 -20.19 -2.56 2.57
C PRO A 59 -19.18 -2.50 3.72
N MET A 60 -19.63 -2.39 4.97
CA MET A 60 -18.72 -2.35 6.12
C MET A 60 -17.91 -3.64 6.27
N THR A 61 -18.56 -4.80 6.08
CA THR A 61 -17.87 -6.10 6.08
C THR A 61 -16.82 -6.18 4.99
N ARG A 62 -17.12 -5.66 3.78
CA ARG A 62 -16.15 -5.62 2.67
C ARG A 62 -14.99 -4.68 2.94
N VAL A 63 -15.23 -3.52 3.57
CA VAL A 63 -14.17 -2.59 4.02
C VAL A 63 -13.24 -3.32 4.98
N SER A 64 -13.78 -3.92 6.04
CA SER A 64 -12.98 -4.66 7.02
C SER A 64 -12.21 -5.80 6.38
N ALA A 65 -12.83 -6.56 5.48
CA ALA A 65 -12.16 -7.62 4.73
C ALA A 65 -10.97 -7.10 3.91
N ALA A 66 -11.14 -5.99 3.17
CA ALA A 66 -10.06 -5.41 2.38
C ALA A 66 -8.87 -4.96 3.24
N TYR A 67 -9.14 -4.27 4.36
CA TYR A 67 -8.09 -3.85 5.30
C TYR A 67 -7.40 -5.04 5.98
N ALA A 68 -8.18 -6.02 6.46
CA ALA A 68 -7.63 -7.22 7.07
C ALA A 68 -6.75 -8.02 6.10
N LEU A 69 -7.15 -8.14 4.83
CA LEU A 69 -6.34 -8.77 3.79
C LEU A 69 -5.04 -8.01 3.54
N GLY A 70 -5.06 -6.68 3.50
CA GLY A 70 -3.84 -5.89 3.34
C GLY A 70 -2.84 -6.07 4.49
N ARG A 71 -3.31 -6.29 5.72
CA ARG A 71 -2.46 -6.65 6.87
C ARG A 71 -1.90 -8.06 6.75
N ASN A 72 -2.74 -9.00 6.33
CA ASN A 72 -2.41 -10.42 6.22
C ASN A 72 -1.71 -10.81 4.91
N ILE A 73 -1.45 -9.85 4.02
CA ILE A 73 -0.94 -10.11 2.66
C ILE A 73 0.45 -10.77 2.63
N ARG A 74 1.28 -10.51 3.64
CA ARG A 74 2.60 -11.12 3.80
C ARG A 74 2.56 -12.45 4.54
N ALA A 75 1.65 -12.59 5.50
CA ALA A 75 1.40 -13.86 6.17
C ALA A 75 0.90 -14.93 5.19
N GLY A 76 0.08 -14.54 4.21
CA GLY A 76 -0.34 -15.41 3.10
C GLY A 76 0.84 -15.89 2.23
N LYS A 77 1.75 -15.00 1.84
CA LYS A 77 2.96 -15.34 1.06
C LYS A 77 3.97 -16.22 1.82
N ALA A 78 4.02 -16.10 3.14
CA ALA A 78 4.84 -17.01 3.95
C ALA A 78 4.27 -18.44 3.98
N ALA A 79 2.95 -18.58 3.86
CA ALA A 79 2.27 -19.88 3.86
C ALA A 79 2.31 -20.58 2.49
N ASP A 80 2.38 -19.84 1.38
CA ASP A 80 2.42 -20.39 0.02
C ASP A 80 3.85 -20.74 -0.48
N GLY A 81 4.89 -20.46 0.32
CA GLY A 81 6.28 -20.78 0.01
C GLY A 81 6.91 -19.90 -1.09
N SER A 82 6.26 -18.81 -1.51
CA SER A 82 6.76 -17.89 -2.54
C SER A 82 7.60 -16.71 -2.00
N GLY A 83 7.89 -16.70 -0.69
CA GLY A 83 8.72 -15.68 -0.05
C GLY A 83 10.16 -15.72 -0.57
N GLU A 84 10.54 -14.74 -1.38
CA GLU A 84 11.91 -14.52 -1.82
C GLU A 84 12.87 -14.42 -0.62
N ASP A 85 13.86 -15.33 -0.60
CA ASP A 85 15.06 -15.27 0.22
C ASP A 85 15.80 -13.94 -0.04
N GLN A 86 15.57 -12.94 0.81
CA GLN A 86 16.50 -11.82 0.96
C GLN A 86 17.27 -11.98 2.27
N ALA A 87 17.99 -13.09 2.39
CA ALA A 87 19.06 -13.26 3.36
C ALA A 87 20.32 -13.72 2.63
N ASN A 88 21.07 -12.78 2.07
CA ASN A 88 22.48 -13.03 1.82
C ASN A 88 23.30 -11.75 1.96
N LEU A 89 23.85 -11.56 3.17
CA LEU A 89 25.13 -10.89 3.37
C LEU A 89 25.94 -11.75 4.36
N ASP A 90 27.07 -12.23 3.84
CA ASP A 90 28.29 -12.66 4.52
C ASP A 90 28.32 -14.03 5.22
N ALA A 91 28.95 -15.02 4.56
CA ALA A 91 30.29 -15.47 4.93
C ALA A 91 30.73 -16.68 4.08
N ALA A 92 31.79 -16.50 3.29
CA ALA A 92 32.64 -17.61 2.88
C ALA A 92 33.40 -18.14 4.11
N HIS A 93 33.57 -19.47 4.21
CA HIS A 93 34.84 -20.20 4.41
C HIS A 93 34.58 -21.65 4.89
N GLY A 94 35.16 -22.63 4.19
CA GLY A 94 35.61 -23.89 4.80
C GLY A 94 34.88 -25.17 4.35
N ALA A 95 35.49 -25.91 3.44
CA ALA A 95 35.11 -27.27 3.07
C ALA A 95 35.63 -28.32 4.07
N GLY A 96 34.88 -29.41 4.26
CA GLY A 96 35.34 -30.69 4.82
C GLY A 96 34.18 -31.71 5.03
N PRO A 97 34.38 -33.04 4.82
CA PRO A 97 33.29 -33.93 4.36
C PRO A 97 32.81 -35.03 5.34
N GLN A 98 31.60 -35.55 5.04
CA GLN A 98 31.03 -36.88 5.32
C GLN A 98 30.62 -37.29 6.76
N THR A 99 29.36 -37.73 6.92
CA THR A 99 28.99 -39.16 7.11
C THR A 99 27.46 -39.32 7.12
N ALA A 100 26.98 -40.40 6.51
CA ALA A 100 25.56 -40.75 6.32
C ALA A 100 25.10 -41.80 7.34
N SER A 101 23.83 -41.75 7.75
CA SER A 101 22.99 -42.89 8.22
C SER A 101 21.58 -42.44 8.66
N PRO A 102 20.56 -43.33 8.73
CA PRO A 102 19.31 -43.15 8.00
C PRO A 102 18.03 -43.08 8.87
N GLU A 103 16.92 -42.78 8.18
CA GLU A 103 15.53 -43.16 8.51
C GLU A 103 14.93 -42.74 9.85
N THR A 104 14.10 -41.69 9.82
CA THR A 104 12.77 -41.74 10.44
C THR A 104 11.74 -41.10 9.52
N ALA A 105 10.67 -41.85 9.27
CA ALA A 105 9.54 -41.49 8.43
C ALA A 105 8.88 -40.17 8.86
N SER A 106 8.76 -39.22 7.93
CA SER A 106 7.91 -38.04 8.08
C SER A 106 6.44 -38.45 7.94
N PRO A 107 5.53 -37.96 8.81
CA PRO A 107 4.11 -38.07 8.53
C PRO A 107 3.76 -37.10 7.41
N GLU A 108 3.06 -37.64 6.41
CA GLU A 108 2.15 -37.00 5.46
C GLU A 108 2.28 -35.48 5.32
N THR A 109 2.92 -35.06 4.22
CA THR A 109 2.77 -33.72 3.66
C THR A 109 1.29 -33.47 3.38
N ALA A 110 0.62 -32.77 4.29
CA ALA A 110 -0.65 -32.12 3.99
C ALA A 110 -0.45 -31.29 2.71
N SER A 111 -1.20 -31.65 1.68
CA SER A 111 -1.31 -30.92 0.42
C SER A 111 -1.42 -29.43 0.71
N SER A 112 -0.54 -28.63 0.10
CA SER A 112 -0.63 -27.17 0.07
C SER A 112 -2.07 -26.80 -0.31
N GLU A 113 -2.87 -26.36 0.66
CA GLU A 113 -4.13 -25.68 0.36
C GLU A 113 -3.76 -24.53 -0.56
N ASP A 114 -4.39 -24.45 -1.74
CA ASP A 114 -4.21 -23.35 -2.68
C ASP A 114 -4.57 -22.05 -1.95
N VAL A 115 -3.59 -21.37 -1.35
CA VAL A 115 -3.79 -20.08 -0.70
C VAL A 115 -4.32 -19.16 -1.79
N PRO A 116 -5.57 -18.69 -1.71
CA PRO A 116 -6.14 -17.98 -2.84
C PRO A 116 -5.43 -16.63 -3.00
N ASP A 117 -5.12 -16.29 -4.24
CA ASP A 117 -4.31 -15.12 -4.57
C ASP A 117 -5.01 -13.81 -4.12
N ILE A 118 -4.51 -13.26 -3.01
CA ILE A 118 -5.06 -12.05 -2.39
C ILE A 118 -5.01 -10.88 -3.36
N VAL A 119 -3.92 -10.74 -4.12
CA VAL A 119 -3.72 -9.61 -5.02
C VAL A 119 -4.71 -9.67 -6.17
N GLU A 120 -4.88 -10.83 -6.80
CA GLU A 120 -5.84 -10.98 -7.91
C GLU A 120 -7.28 -10.75 -7.43
N ALA A 121 -7.64 -11.27 -6.25
CA ALA A 121 -8.97 -11.06 -5.67
C ALA A 121 -9.25 -9.58 -5.37
N LEU A 122 -8.28 -8.85 -4.80
CA LEU A 122 -8.39 -7.41 -4.56
C LEU A 122 -8.49 -6.62 -5.87
N ILE A 123 -7.68 -6.96 -6.88
CA ILE A 123 -7.75 -6.34 -8.21
C ILE A 123 -9.12 -6.55 -8.84
N ALA A 124 -9.66 -7.77 -8.78
CA ALA A 124 -11.01 -8.07 -9.27
C ALA A 124 -12.06 -7.25 -8.52
N GLN A 125 -11.98 -7.21 -7.18
CA GLN A 125 -12.96 -6.47 -6.37
C GLN A 125 -12.89 -4.96 -6.59
N LEU A 126 -11.71 -4.38 -6.86
CA LEU A 126 -11.59 -2.96 -7.21
C LEU A 126 -12.37 -2.62 -8.49
N ARG A 127 -12.52 -3.55 -9.42
CA ARG A 127 -13.30 -3.34 -10.66
C ARG A 127 -14.81 -3.44 -10.43
N LEU A 128 -15.23 -4.22 -9.44
CA LEU A 128 -16.63 -4.56 -9.20
C LEU A 128 -17.30 -3.67 -8.13
N ASP A 129 -16.56 -3.25 -7.12
CA ASP A 129 -17.14 -2.50 -5.99
C ASP A 129 -17.41 -1.04 -6.36
N TRP A 130 -18.61 -0.58 -6.02
CA TRP A 130 -19.05 0.79 -6.23
C TRP A 130 -18.85 1.67 -4.99
N SER A 131 -18.61 1.07 -3.81
CA SER A 131 -18.43 1.81 -2.58
C SER A 131 -17.04 2.43 -2.51
N GLY A 132 -16.96 3.76 -2.48
CA GLY A 132 -15.70 4.49 -2.33
C GLY A 132 -14.91 4.10 -1.07
N TYR A 133 -15.61 3.76 0.02
CA TYR A 133 -14.97 3.28 1.25
C TYR A 133 -14.30 1.91 1.06
N VAL A 134 -14.96 0.99 0.35
CA VAL A 134 -14.40 -0.34 0.06
C VAL A 134 -13.23 -0.22 -0.91
N ARG A 135 -13.40 0.54 -2.00
CA ARG A 135 -12.36 0.79 -2.99
C ARG A 135 -11.11 1.41 -2.37
N LYS A 136 -11.27 2.35 -1.42
CA LYS A 136 -10.17 2.91 -0.62
C LYS A 136 -9.40 1.82 0.14
N GLY A 137 -10.12 0.93 0.87
CA GLY A 137 -9.49 -0.18 1.59
C GLY A 137 -8.75 -1.15 0.66
N ILE A 138 -9.32 -1.43 -0.51
CA ILE A 138 -8.70 -2.28 -1.53
C ILE A 138 -7.41 -1.64 -2.08
N VAL A 139 -7.45 -0.36 -2.45
CA VAL A 139 -6.29 0.39 -2.94
C VAL A 139 -5.17 0.41 -1.91
N TRP A 140 -5.50 0.61 -0.64
CA TRP A 140 -4.53 0.54 0.45
C TRP A 140 -3.89 -0.85 0.57
N ALA A 141 -4.70 -1.91 0.54
CA ALA A 141 -4.21 -3.29 0.62
C ALA A 141 -3.31 -3.66 -0.56
N LEU A 142 -3.68 -3.22 -1.78
CA LEU A 142 -2.88 -3.40 -2.99
C LEU A 142 -1.53 -2.68 -2.90
N GLY A 143 -1.47 -1.45 -2.38
CA GLY A 143 -0.20 -0.74 -2.14
C GLY A 143 0.71 -1.49 -1.17
N ARG A 144 0.14 -2.04 -0.09
CA ARG A 144 0.90 -2.78 0.93
C ARG A 144 1.45 -4.13 0.44
N SER A 145 0.85 -4.69 -0.61
CA SER A 145 1.24 -5.99 -1.18
C SER A 145 2.67 -6.03 -1.73
N GLY A 146 3.17 -4.90 -2.24
CA GLY A 146 4.40 -4.85 -3.04
C GLY A 146 4.35 -5.64 -4.35
N ASP A 147 3.19 -6.18 -4.73
CA ASP A 147 3.05 -6.99 -5.95
C ASP A 147 2.90 -6.08 -7.18
N ARG A 148 3.83 -6.20 -8.13
CA ARG A 148 3.86 -5.41 -9.37
C ARG A 148 2.53 -5.43 -10.15
N ARG A 149 1.70 -6.47 -10.00
CA ARG A 149 0.36 -6.54 -10.62
C ARG A 149 -0.59 -5.45 -10.12
N ALA A 150 -0.37 -4.93 -8.90
CA ALA A 150 -1.13 -3.83 -8.33
C ALA A 150 -0.88 -2.48 -9.02
N LEU A 151 0.25 -2.31 -9.72
CA LEU A 151 0.65 -1.02 -10.30
C LEU A 151 -0.40 -0.46 -11.28
N SER A 152 -0.85 -1.27 -12.24
CA SER A 152 -1.79 -0.78 -13.26
C SER A 152 -3.17 -0.42 -12.67
N PRO A 153 -3.77 -1.25 -11.78
CA PRO A 153 -4.97 -0.89 -11.04
C PRO A 153 -4.83 0.39 -10.21
N LEU A 154 -3.73 0.58 -9.48
CA LEU A 154 -3.48 1.78 -8.68
C LEU A 154 -3.38 3.04 -9.57
N LEU A 155 -2.64 2.96 -10.69
CA LEU A 155 -2.55 4.06 -11.65
C LEU A 155 -3.91 4.38 -12.30
N ASN A 156 -4.76 3.38 -12.52
CA ASN A 156 -6.11 3.61 -13.03
C ASN A 156 -7.01 4.29 -11.98
N ALA A 157 -6.94 3.82 -10.73
CA ALA A 157 -7.67 4.42 -9.61
C ALA A 157 -7.28 5.89 -9.42
N LEU A 158 -5.99 6.21 -9.46
CA LEU A 158 -5.48 7.59 -9.41
C LEU A 158 -6.08 8.50 -10.49
N LYS A 159 -6.41 7.97 -11.68
CA LYS A 159 -6.91 8.78 -12.81
C LYS A 159 -8.41 8.94 -12.85
N THR A 160 -9.16 7.93 -12.41
CA THR A 160 -10.57 7.76 -12.80
C THR A 160 -11.54 7.69 -11.63
N ASP A 161 -11.05 7.51 -10.41
CA ASP A 161 -11.88 7.26 -9.24
C ASP A 161 -12.35 8.55 -8.54
N ILE A 162 -13.15 8.41 -7.49
CA ILE A 162 -13.52 9.53 -6.62
C ILE A 162 -12.28 10.06 -5.86
N ALA A 163 -12.31 11.33 -5.47
CA ALA A 163 -11.15 12.02 -4.87
C ALA A 163 -10.53 11.26 -3.69
N ALA A 164 -11.37 10.68 -2.81
CA ALA A 164 -10.90 9.87 -1.70
C ALA A 164 -10.07 8.67 -2.17
N VAL A 165 -10.50 7.95 -3.21
CA VAL A 165 -9.76 6.77 -3.71
C VAL A 165 -8.52 7.21 -4.49
N ARG A 166 -8.58 8.31 -5.25
CA ARG A 166 -7.40 8.87 -5.94
C ARG A 166 -6.28 9.26 -4.97
N LEU A 167 -6.62 9.89 -3.86
CA LEU A 167 -5.67 10.21 -2.78
C LEU A 167 -4.98 8.93 -2.29
N TRP A 168 -5.73 7.91 -1.90
CA TRP A 168 -5.14 6.67 -1.40
C TRP A 168 -4.36 5.91 -2.48
N ALA A 169 -4.74 6.04 -3.75
CA ALA A 169 -3.99 5.46 -4.85
C ALA A 169 -2.62 6.13 -5.03
N ALA A 170 -2.54 7.46 -4.91
CA ALA A 170 -1.27 8.17 -4.87
C ALA A 170 -0.41 7.70 -3.69
N SER A 171 -0.97 7.66 -2.46
CA SER A 171 -0.22 7.19 -1.27
C SER A 171 0.28 5.76 -1.45
N ALA A 172 -0.58 4.88 -1.97
CA ALA A 172 -0.24 3.48 -2.23
C ALA A 172 0.93 3.36 -3.21
N LEU A 173 0.97 4.18 -4.28
CA LEU A 173 2.08 4.20 -5.23
C LEU A 173 3.39 4.69 -4.60
N GLY A 174 3.35 5.75 -3.79
CA GLY A 174 4.54 6.28 -3.10
C GLY A 174 5.11 5.34 -2.03
N GLN A 175 4.25 4.54 -1.39
CA GLN A 175 4.62 3.62 -0.30
C GLN A 175 4.81 2.17 -0.73
N MET A 176 4.58 1.86 -2.00
CA MET A 176 4.58 0.48 -2.47
C MET A 176 5.99 -0.11 -2.33
N PRO A 177 6.18 -1.14 -1.50
CA PRO A 177 7.49 -1.73 -1.29
C PRO A 177 7.93 -2.50 -2.54
N GLY A 178 9.23 -2.51 -2.81
CA GLY A 178 9.80 -3.31 -3.91
C GLY A 178 9.50 -2.79 -5.32
N LEU A 179 9.09 -1.52 -5.46
CA LEU A 179 9.00 -0.90 -6.78
C LEU A 179 10.37 -0.84 -7.46
N ASP A 180 10.50 -1.56 -8.57
CA ASP A 180 11.66 -1.47 -9.45
C ASP A 180 11.71 -0.12 -10.18
N PHE A 181 12.85 0.15 -10.82
CA PHE A 181 13.07 1.39 -11.58
C PHE A 181 12.01 1.60 -12.68
N GLU A 182 11.62 0.56 -13.40
CA GLU A 182 10.65 0.64 -14.49
C GLU A 182 9.25 1.02 -13.96
N ALA A 183 8.86 0.43 -12.84
CA ALA A 183 7.59 0.68 -12.18
C ALA A 183 7.51 2.11 -11.63
N SER A 184 8.58 2.61 -11.00
CA SER A 184 8.70 4.00 -10.56
C SER A 184 8.63 4.98 -11.73
N VAL A 185 9.34 4.71 -12.83
CA VAL A 185 9.25 5.50 -14.07
C VAL A 185 7.83 5.49 -14.64
N LYS A 186 7.12 4.37 -14.58
CA LYS A 186 5.74 4.25 -15.07
C LYS A 186 4.73 4.98 -14.19
N ALA A 187 4.97 5.04 -12.88
CA ALA A 187 4.13 5.74 -11.92
C ALA A 187 4.28 7.27 -11.99
N MET A 188 5.46 7.76 -12.40
CA MET A 188 5.79 9.17 -12.36
C MET A 188 4.87 10.07 -13.20
N PRO A 189 4.58 9.81 -14.50
CA PRO A 189 3.75 10.72 -15.28
C PRO A 189 2.31 10.86 -14.77
N PRO A 190 1.60 9.78 -14.38
CA PRO A 190 0.28 9.91 -13.74
C PRO A 190 0.29 10.68 -12.42
N LEU A 191 1.31 10.49 -11.58
CA LEU A 191 1.45 11.23 -10.32
C LEU A 191 1.71 12.72 -10.57
N ILE A 192 2.61 13.06 -11.49
CA ILE A 192 2.87 14.46 -11.89
C ILE A 192 1.61 15.10 -12.49
N ALA A 193 0.87 14.38 -13.33
CA ALA A 193 -0.36 14.90 -13.92
C ALA A 193 -1.42 15.20 -12.85
N ALA A 194 -1.63 14.27 -11.90
CA ALA A 194 -2.56 14.47 -10.78
C ALA A 194 -2.08 15.60 -9.85
N MET A 195 -0.78 15.67 -9.55
CA MET A 195 -0.17 16.75 -8.77
C MET A 195 -0.46 18.13 -9.36
N ARG A 196 -0.38 18.29 -10.69
CA ARG A 196 -0.61 19.58 -11.36
C ARG A 196 -2.09 19.92 -11.59
N GLN A 197 -2.95 18.92 -11.77
CA GLN A 197 -4.26 19.13 -12.40
C GLN A 197 -5.45 18.54 -11.62
N ASP A 198 -5.24 17.78 -10.55
CA ASP A 198 -6.36 17.22 -9.80
C ASP A 198 -7.21 18.35 -9.19
N PRO A 199 -8.55 18.33 -9.34
CA PRO A 199 -9.41 19.38 -8.81
C PRO A 199 -9.43 19.43 -7.28
N VAL A 200 -8.93 18.41 -6.58
CA VAL A 200 -8.91 18.35 -5.12
C VAL A 200 -7.49 18.56 -4.60
N ALA A 201 -7.27 19.67 -3.90
CA ALA A 201 -5.97 20.05 -3.33
C ALA A 201 -5.31 18.91 -2.54
N VAL A 202 -6.06 18.19 -1.70
CA VAL A 202 -5.52 17.06 -0.91
C VAL A 202 -4.97 15.94 -1.80
N VAL A 203 -5.53 15.71 -2.99
CA VAL A 203 -4.98 14.74 -3.96
C VAL A 203 -3.68 15.29 -4.54
N ARG A 204 -3.62 16.57 -4.91
CA ARG A 204 -2.41 17.22 -5.43
C ARG A 204 -1.26 17.18 -4.43
N SER A 205 -1.51 17.61 -3.19
CA SER A 205 -0.62 17.51 -2.02
C SER A 205 -0.01 16.12 -1.89
N ASN A 206 -0.88 15.10 -1.86
CA ASN A 206 -0.43 13.73 -1.65
C ASN A 206 0.31 13.16 -2.87
N CYS A 207 0.02 13.64 -4.08
CA CYS A 207 0.83 13.34 -5.26
C CYS A 207 2.22 14.00 -5.17
N ALA A 208 2.33 15.24 -4.68
CA ALA A 208 3.63 15.89 -4.47
C ALA A 208 4.50 15.10 -3.49
N TRP A 209 3.92 14.69 -2.35
CA TRP A 209 4.59 13.79 -1.42
C TRP A 209 5.03 12.48 -2.10
N SER A 210 4.12 11.81 -2.82
CA SER A 210 4.41 10.51 -3.48
C SER A 210 5.47 10.62 -4.57
N VAL A 211 5.50 11.73 -5.32
CA VAL A 211 6.56 12.02 -6.30
C VAL A 211 7.91 12.15 -5.60
N GLY A 212 7.97 12.84 -4.46
CA GLY A 212 9.16 12.94 -3.63
C GLY A 212 9.68 11.57 -3.18
N GLU A 213 8.81 10.74 -2.62
CA GLU A 213 9.19 9.40 -2.15
C GLU A 213 9.75 8.52 -3.27
N LEU A 214 9.11 8.51 -4.44
CA LEU A 214 9.61 7.74 -5.59
C LEU A 214 10.95 8.28 -6.11
N CYS A 215 11.18 9.59 -6.02
CA CYS A 215 12.41 10.20 -6.49
C CYS A 215 13.65 9.85 -5.65
N ILE A 216 13.50 9.49 -4.37
CA ILE A 216 14.61 9.10 -3.49
C ILE A 216 15.42 7.94 -4.10
N ASN A 217 14.73 7.02 -4.77
CA ASN A 217 15.34 5.81 -5.35
C ASN A 217 15.62 5.94 -6.86
N LEU A 218 15.36 7.10 -7.47
CA LEU A 218 15.62 7.31 -8.89
C LEU A 218 17.03 7.86 -9.13
N PRO A 219 17.79 7.31 -10.10
CA PRO A 219 19.03 7.94 -10.55
C PRO A 219 18.73 9.30 -11.19
N SER A 220 19.69 10.22 -11.13
CA SER A 220 19.62 11.54 -11.77
C SER A 220 19.53 11.41 -13.30
N ASN A 221 18.30 11.26 -13.77
CA ASN A 221 17.93 11.08 -15.18
C ASN A 221 16.83 12.06 -15.57
N VAL A 222 16.35 11.97 -16.81
CA VAL A 222 15.28 12.85 -17.32
C VAL A 222 13.98 12.76 -16.51
N VAL A 223 13.64 11.58 -15.96
CA VAL A 223 12.44 11.39 -15.15
C VAL A 223 12.58 12.09 -13.81
N TYR A 224 13.72 11.90 -13.13
CA TYR A 224 14.04 12.62 -11.90
C TYR A 224 14.02 14.14 -12.12
N ALA A 225 14.69 14.63 -13.17
CA ALA A 225 14.71 16.05 -13.48
C ALA A 225 13.30 16.61 -13.73
N THR A 226 12.47 15.88 -14.48
CA THR A 226 11.07 16.26 -14.75
C THR A 226 10.24 16.30 -13.46
N ALA A 227 10.46 15.36 -12.54
CA ALA A 227 9.78 15.33 -11.26
C ALA A 227 10.18 16.51 -10.36
N VAL A 228 11.47 16.82 -10.28
CA VAL A 228 11.97 18.00 -9.54
C VAL A 228 11.40 19.29 -10.13
N ASP A 229 11.42 19.45 -11.46
CA ASP A 229 10.87 20.63 -12.12
C ASP A 229 9.35 20.77 -11.86
N ALA A 230 8.61 19.65 -11.88
CA ALA A 230 7.18 19.65 -11.57
C ALA A 230 6.89 20.00 -10.10
N LEU A 231 7.72 19.56 -9.15
CA LEU A 231 7.61 19.93 -7.75
C LEU A 231 7.93 21.42 -7.53
N ILE A 232 8.94 21.97 -8.23
CA ILE A 232 9.26 23.41 -8.19
C ILE A 232 8.10 24.23 -8.74
N GLU A 233 7.54 23.85 -9.88
CA GLU A 233 6.35 24.50 -10.45
C GLU A 233 5.18 24.45 -9.46
N THR A 234 4.93 23.28 -8.83
CA THR A 234 3.85 23.13 -7.83
C THR A 234 4.08 24.02 -6.61
N LEU A 235 5.32 24.12 -6.12
CA LEU A 235 5.69 25.02 -5.02
C LEU A 235 5.39 26.49 -5.35
N VAL A 236 5.61 26.91 -6.59
CA VAL A 236 5.49 28.31 -7.00
C VAL A 236 4.05 28.66 -7.41
N GLU A 237 3.38 27.76 -8.12
CA GLU A 237 2.16 28.07 -8.87
C GLU A 237 0.87 27.50 -8.26
N ASP A 238 0.93 26.51 -7.34
CA ASP A 238 -0.30 25.95 -6.79
C ASP A 238 -1.04 26.96 -5.90
N GLU A 239 -2.35 27.06 -6.11
CA GLU A 239 -3.24 27.97 -5.38
C GLU A 239 -3.35 27.61 -3.89
N ASP A 240 -3.22 26.34 -3.54
CA ASP A 240 -3.42 25.83 -2.20
C ASP A 240 -2.10 25.83 -1.41
N MET A 241 -2.13 26.42 -0.22
CA MET A 241 -0.96 26.52 0.67
C MET A 241 -0.44 25.15 1.11
N GLY A 242 -1.33 24.19 1.37
CA GLY A 242 -0.95 22.84 1.80
C GLY A 242 -0.21 22.10 0.69
N VAL A 243 -0.65 22.26 -0.56
CA VAL A 243 0.01 21.66 -1.73
C VAL A 243 1.42 22.23 -1.92
N ARG A 244 1.59 23.54 -1.76
CA ARG A 244 2.90 24.19 -1.83
C ARG A 244 3.85 23.71 -0.73
N GLU A 245 3.38 23.62 0.52
CA GLU A 245 4.21 23.12 1.62
C GLU A 245 4.60 21.65 1.45
N ASP A 246 3.70 20.79 0.95
CA ASP A 246 4.04 19.40 0.64
C ASP A 246 5.06 19.29 -0.50
N ALA A 247 4.94 20.11 -1.54
CA ALA A 247 5.91 20.17 -2.64
C ALA A 247 7.29 20.65 -2.15
N LYS A 248 7.33 21.68 -1.30
CA LYS A 248 8.54 22.16 -0.64
C LYS A 248 9.17 21.08 0.24
N ALA A 249 8.38 20.39 1.05
CA ALA A 249 8.86 19.31 1.91
C ALA A 249 9.47 18.18 1.08
N ALA A 250 8.83 17.78 -0.03
CA ALA A 250 9.38 16.80 -0.96
C ALA A 250 10.73 17.27 -1.54
N LEU A 251 10.85 18.52 -1.99
CA LEU A 251 12.09 19.08 -2.53
C LEU A 251 13.23 19.13 -1.48
N LEU A 252 12.91 19.53 -0.25
CA LEU A 252 13.87 19.54 0.86
C LEU A 252 14.36 18.13 1.20
N ASN A 253 13.45 17.15 1.22
CA ASN A 253 13.79 15.74 1.45
C ASN A 253 14.69 15.17 0.35
N LEU A 254 14.50 15.60 -0.91
CA LEU A 254 15.35 15.20 -2.03
C LEU A 254 16.74 15.84 -1.97
N GLY A 255 16.86 17.05 -1.43
CA GLY A 255 18.13 17.76 -1.32
C GLY A 255 18.79 18.10 -2.67
N ASP A 256 18.02 18.17 -3.77
CA ASP A 256 18.54 18.58 -5.07
C ASP A 256 19.09 20.02 -4.98
N PRO A 257 20.36 20.28 -5.36
CA PRO A 257 20.95 21.61 -5.21
C PRO A 257 20.18 22.72 -5.93
N ARG A 258 19.54 22.42 -7.07
CA ARG A 258 18.74 23.40 -7.83
C ARG A 258 17.48 23.75 -7.06
N SER A 259 16.82 22.76 -6.44
CA SER A 259 15.63 23.02 -5.64
C SER A 259 15.95 23.80 -4.37
N LEU A 260 17.07 23.50 -3.71
CA LEU A 260 17.50 24.24 -2.52
C LEU A 260 17.79 25.72 -2.84
N GLN A 261 18.52 25.98 -3.93
CA GLN A 261 18.80 27.35 -4.39
C GLN A 261 17.51 28.11 -4.73
N MET A 262 16.55 27.45 -5.38
CA MET A 262 15.25 28.05 -5.69
C MET A 262 14.46 28.39 -4.42
N ILE A 263 14.41 27.48 -3.44
CA ILE A 263 13.73 27.73 -2.16
C ILE A 263 14.36 28.92 -1.43
N GLU A 264 15.69 29.00 -1.37
CA GLU A 264 16.40 30.13 -0.75
C GLU A 264 16.09 31.45 -1.47
N ALA A 265 16.08 31.46 -2.80
CA ALA A 265 15.73 32.64 -3.60
C ALA A 265 14.31 33.12 -3.29
N LEU A 266 13.33 32.22 -3.34
CA LEU A 266 11.93 32.54 -3.05
C LEU A 266 11.72 33.04 -1.62
N GLN A 267 12.45 32.52 -0.65
CA GLN A 267 12.45 33.02 0.73
C GLN A 267 13.03 34.44 0.83
N SER A 268 14.15 34.69 0.13
CA SER A 268 14.80 36.01 0.12
C SER A 268 13.92 37.09 -0.52
N GLU A 269 13.07 36.72 -1.47
CA GLU A 269 12.13 37.60 -2.16
C GLU A 269 10.80 37.77 -1.40
N GLY A 270 10.60 37.06 -0.28
CA GLY A 270 9.36 37.08 0.50
C GLY A 270 8.19 36.38 -0.21
N LEU A 271 8.47 35.48 -1.15
CA LEU A 271 7.48 34.74 -1.93
C LEU A 271 7.12 33.37 -1.32
N LEU A 272 7.81 32.96 -0.25
CA LEU A 272 7.44 31.82 0.61
C LEU A 272 7.10 32.35 2.00
N TRP A 273 5.87 32.12 2.44
CA TRP A 273 5.28 32.68 3.67
C TRP A 273 4.78 31.58 4.62
#